data_AF-A0A7V6MTQ6-F1
#
_entry.id   AF-A0A7V6MTQ6-F1
#
_cell.length_a   1.000
_cell.length_b   1.000
_cell.length_c   1.000
_cell.angle_alpha   90.00
_cell.angle_beta   90.00
_cell.angle_gamma   90.00
#
_symmetry.space_group_name_H-M   'P 1'
#
loop_
_entity.id
_entity.type
_entity.pdbx_description
1 polymer ?
#
loop_
_entity_poly.entity_id
_entity_poly.type
_entity_poly.pdbx_seq_one_letter_code
_entity_poly.pdbx_strand_id
1 'polypeptide(L)'
;MNKFDKVFGGLILGFIIPVISMCIFWWGSFLLGLDIKFWVIAGVYVGRKTKITGQSIDIFKDEIRKAAKFSSVILLGICFYSAFIAVTDPYTGANLQGMLNLGFEVTNTIICLVIIFGGAGLLLLQYLLLLKAGRIAYEKINW
;
A
#
# COMPACT_ATOMS: atom_id res chain seq x y z
N MET A 1 0.50 37.31 -4.83
CA MET A 1 0.58 35.84 -4.84
C MET A 1 0.88 35.37 -6.24
N ASN A 2 2.12 34.92 -6.46
CA ASN A 2 2.55 34.48 -7.79
C ASN A 2 1.85 33.16 -8.17
N LYS A 3 1.74 32.88 -9.47
CA LYS A 3 1.24 31.58 -9.96
C LYS A 3 2.00 30.40 -9.31
N PHE A 4 3.27 30.61 -8.99
CA PHE A 4 4.13 29.66 -8.31
C PHE A 4 3.63 29.30 -6.89
N ASP A 5 3.16 30.26 -6.09
CA ASP A 5 2.67 30.00 -4.72
C ASP A 5 1.38 29.19 -4.71
N LYS A 6 0.51 29.42 -5.71
CA LYS A 6 -0.74 28.65 -5.87
C LYS A 6 -0.47 27.22 -6.34
N VAL A 7 0.49 27.04 -7.25
CA VAL A 7 0.90 25.71 -7.71
C VAL A 7 1.62 24.97 -6.60
N PHE A 8 2.58 25.61 -5.92
CA PHE A 8 3.34 25.02 -4.82
C PHE A 8 2.44 24.71 -3.61
N GLY A 9 1.54 25.63 -3.24
CA GLY A 9 0.54 25.40 -2.20
C GLY A 9 -0.46 24.31 -2.57
N GLY A 10 -0.90 24.24 -3.83
CA GLY A 10 -1.77 23.17 -4.32
C GLY A 10 -1.08 21.80 -4.39
N LEU A 11 0.22 21.76 -4.69
CA LEU A 11 1.02 20.54 -4.74
C LEU A 11 1.37 20.05 -3.34
N ILE A 12 1.69 20.97 -2.41
CA ILE A 12 1.93 20.64 -1.00
C ILE A 12 0.64 20.24 -0.30
N LEU A 13 -0.45 21.03 -0.38
CA LEU A 13 -1.74 20.66 0.20
C LEU A 13 -2.31 19.40 -0.48
N GLY A 14 -2.18 19.30 -1.80
CA GLY A 14 -2.61 18.15 -2.58
C GLY A 14 -1.82 16.88 -2.30
N PHE A 15 -0.61 16.96 -1.71
CA PHE A 15 0.19 15.81 -1.29
C PHE A 15 0.05 15.53 0.22
N ILE A 16 -0.02 16.58 1.05
CA ILE A 16 -0.20 16.48 2.50
C ILE A 16 -1.55 15.87 2.84
N ILE A 17 -2.64 16.28 2.18
CA ILE A 17 -3.98 15.76 2.45
C ILE A 17 -4.04 14.23 2.22
N PRO A 18 -3.61 13.68 1.06
CA PRO A 18 -3.61 12.24 0.88
C PRO A 18 -2.60 11.54 1.77
N VAL A 19 -1.45 12.13 2.12
CA VAL A 19 -0.50 11.53 3.05
C VAL A 19 -1.07 11.46 4.47
N ILE A 20 -1.74 12.51 4.95
CA ILE A 20 -2.38 12.53 6.28
C ILE A 20 -3.59 11.59 6.30
N SER A 21 -4.45 11.62 5.26
CA SER A 21 -5.51 10.62 5.12
C SER A 21 -4.92 9.22 5.10
N MET A 22 -3.83 8.99 4.35
CA MET A 22 -3.19 7.69 4.31
C MET A 22 -2.64 7.29 5.69
N CYS A 23 -1.99 8.18 6.43
CA CYS A 23 -1.51 7.91 7.79
C CYS A 23 -2.67 7.56 8.72
N ILE A 24 -3.77 8.31 8.69
CA ILE A 24 -4.96 8.05 9.52
C ILE A 24 -5.63 6.73 9.12
N PHE A 25 -5.75 6.45 7.82
CA PHE A 25 -6.36 5.21 7.32
C PHE A 25 -5.45 3.98 7.49
N TRP A 26 -4.13 4.17 7.45
CA TRP A 26 -3.12 3.12 7.66
C TRP A 26 -2.98 2.77 9.14
N TRP A 27 -2.72 3.76 10.00
CA TRP A 27 -2.71 3.57 11.46
C TRP A 27 -4.10 3.16 11.97
N GLY A 28 -5.18 3.70 11.38
CA GLY A 28 -6.55 3.28 11.67
C GLY A 28 -6.84 1.84 11.24
N SER A 29 -6.31 1.37 10.10
CA SER A 29 -6.43 -0.04 9.71
C SER A 29 -5.65 -0.96 10.64
N PHE A 30 -4.46 -0.54 11.08
CA PHE A 30 -3.65 -1.32 12.02
C PHE A 30 -4.35 -1.42 13.40
N LEU A 31 -4.90 -0.31 13.90
CA LEU A 31 -5.68 -0.26 15.14
C LEU A 31 -7.00 -1.07 15.07
N LEU A 32 -7.58 -1.22 13.87
CA LEU A 32 -8.83 -1.96 13.65
C LEU A 32 -8.60 -3.38 13.10
N GLY A 33 -7.35 -3.82 12.90
CA GLY A 33 -7.01 -5.13 12.33
C GLY A 33 -7.48 -5.33 10.86
N LEU A 34 -7.46 -4.26 10.07
CA LEU A 34 -7.96 -4.15 8.70
C LEU A 34 -6.87 -4.10 7.61
N ASP A 35 -5.58 -4.22 7.95
CA ASP A 35 -4.44 -3.95 7.04
C ASP A 35 -4.53 -4.63 5.66
N ILE A 36 -4.70 -5.96 5.63
CA ILE A 36 -4.87 -6.72 4.38
C ILE A 36 -6.33 -6.71 3.90
N LYS A 37 -7.28 -6.65 4.84
CA LYS A 37 -8.72 -6.71 4.56
C LYS A 37 -9.16 -5.49 3.73
N PHE A 38 -8.58 -4.33 3.98
CA PHE A 38 -8.91 -3.09 3.27
C PHE A 38 -8.58 -3.19 1.77
N TRP A 39 -7.41 -3.72 1.42
CA TRP A 39 -7.02 -3.92 0.02
C TRP A 39 -7.90 -4.94 -0.69
N VAL A 40 -8.31 -6.00 0.03
CA VAL A 40 -9.27 -6.99 -0.48
C VAL A 40 -10.64 -6.36 -0.69
N ILE A 41 -11.14 -5.54 0.25
CA ILE A 41 -12.42 -4.84 0.13
C ILE A 41 -12.41 -3.89 -1.07
N ALA A 42 -11.32 -3.14 -1.29
CA ALA A 42 -11.18 -2.26 -2.45
C ALA A 42 -11.25 -3.04 -3.77
N GLY A 43 -10.56 -4.19 -3.86
CA GLY A 43 -10.66 -5.09 -5.01
C GLY A 43 -12.09 -5.60 -5.22
N VAL A 44 -12.74 -6.07 -4.15
CA VAL A 44 -14.12 -6.56 -4.18
C VAL A 44 -15.10 -5.45 -4.61
N TYR A 45 -14.93 -4.23 -4.12
CA TYR A 45 -15.77 -3.09 -4.49
C TYR A 45 -15.68 -2.77 -5.98
N VAL A 46 -14.46 -2.68 -6.53
CA VAL A 46 -14.26 -2.45 -7.97
C VAL A 46 -14.88 -3.60 -8.78
N GLY A 47 -14.63 -4.86 -8.41
CA GLY A 47 -15.22 -6.02 -9.07
C GLY A 47 -16.76 -6.00 -9.07
N ARG A 48 -17.38 -5.71 -7.92
CA ARG A 48 -18.84 -5.63 -7.77
C ARG A 48 -19.44 -4.48 -8.55
N LYS A 49 -18.88 -3.26 -8.43
CA LYS A 49 -19.35 -2.07 -9.13
C LYS A 49 -19.40 -2.34 -10.64
N THR A 50 -18.30 -2.84 -11.19
CA THR A 50 -18.16 -3.06 -12.63
C THR A 50 -19.15 -4.09 -13.17
N LYS A 51 -19.41 -5.16 -12.39
CA LYS A 51 -20.39 -6.17 -12.74
C LYS A 51 -21.84 -5.67 -12.65
N ILE A 52 -22.19 -4.94 -11.59
CA ILE A 52 -23.54 -4.37 -11.42
C ILE A 52 -23.86 -3.35 -12.52
N THR A 53 -22.87 -2.57 -12.95
CA THR A 53 -23.02 -1.62 -14.06
C THR A 53 -23.03 -2.30 -15.44
N GLY A 54 -22.85 -3.62 -15.52
CA GLY A 54 -22.83 -4.37 -16.78
C GLY A 54 -21.65 -4.01 -17.69
N GLN A 55 -20.57 -3.48 -17.14
CA GLN A 55 -19.41 -3.04 -17.92
C GLN A 55 -18.61 -4.25 -18.43
N SER A 56 -18.00 -4.09 -19.60
CA SER A 56 -17.22 -5.13 -20.25
C SER A 56 -16.00 -5.53 -19.42
N ILE A 57 -15.51 -6.76 -19.64
CA ILE A 57 -14.33 -7.29 -18.96
C ILE A 57 -13.08 -6.42 -19.19
N ASP A 58 -13.02 -5.70 -20.32
CA ASP A 58 -11.89 -4.83 -20.67
C ASP A 58 -11.86 -3.57 -19.79
N ILE A 59 -13.03 -2.96 -19.52
CA ILE A 59 -13.15 -1.83 -18.59
C ILE A 59 -12.79 -2.28 -17.18
N PHE A 60 -13.26 -3.47 -16.74
CA PHE A 60 -12.90 -4.04 -15.45
C PHE A 60 -11.38 -4.19 -15.29
N LYS A 61 -10.70 -4.77 -16.29
CA LYS A 61 -9.24 -4.96 -16.26
C LYS A 61 -8.48 -3.65 -16.17
N ASP A 62 -8.95 -2.60 -16.84
CA ASP A 62 -8.31 -1.29 -16.80
C ASP A 62 -8.52 -0.61 -15.44
N GLU A 63 -9.75 -0.56 -14.94
CA GLU A 63 -10.09 0.06 -13.65
C GLU A 63 -9.41 -0.64 -12.47
N ILE A 64 -9.40 -1.98 -12.44
CA ILE A 64 -8.73 -2.72 -11.36
C ILE A 64 -7.21 -2.55 -11.41
N ARG A 65 -6.62 -2.42 -12.61
CA ARG A 65 -5.18 -2.18 -12.76
C ARG A 65 -4.81 -0.76 -12.35
N LYS A 66 -5.64 0.24 -12.66
CA LYS A 66 -5.46 1.62 -12.15
C LYS A 66 -5.52 1.65 -10.62
N ALA A 67 -6.53 1.01 -10.04
CA ALA A 67 -6.66 0.90 -8.59
C ALA A 67 -5.47 0.19 -7.94
N ALA A 68 -5.01 -0.93 -8.54
CA ALA A 68 -3.84 -1.66 -8.09
C ALA A 68 -2.58 -0.79 -8.14
N LYS A 69 -2.30 -0.16 -9.28
CA LYS A 69 -1.14 0.75 -9.45
C LYS A 69 -1.17 1.91 -8.47
N PHE A 70 -2.32 2.56 -8.31
CA PHE A 70 -2.49 3.68 -7.38
C PHE A 70 -2.14 3.24 -5.95
N SER A 71 -2.74 2.15 -5.50
CA SER A 71 -2.45 1.55 -4.20
C SER A 71 -0.97 1.17 -4.03
N SER A 72 -0.34 0.55 -5.04
CA SER A 72 1.07 0.17 -4.99
C SER A 72 2.00 1.39 -4.93
N VAL A 73 1.69 2.49 -5.64
CA VAL A 73 2.48 3.74 -5.56
C VAL A 73 2.44 4.33 -4.15
N ILE A 74 1.26 4.33 -3.54
CA ILE A 74 1.10 4.81 -2.18
C ILE A 74 1.88 3.92 -1.20
N LEU A 75 1.72 2.60 -1.31
CA LEU A 75 2.44 1.63 -0.48
C LEU A 75 3.97 1.74 -0.65
N LEU A 76 4.44 1.98 -1.87
CA LEU A 76 5.85 2.22 -2.16
C LEU A 76 6.36 3.47 -1.42
N GLY A 77 5.56 4.54 -1.40
CA GLY A 77 5.86 5.74 -0.61
C GLY A 77 6.01 5.46 0.89
N ILE A 78 5.12 4.66 1.48
CA ILE A 78 5.26 4.20 2.87
C ILE A 78 6.52 3.37 3.05
N CYS A 79 6.78 2.43 2.14
CA CYS A 79 7.95 1.55 2.24
C CYS A 79 9.25 2.38 2.23
N PHE A 80 9.35 3.40 1.37
CA PHE A 80 10.49 4.29 1.35
C PHE A 80 10.63 5.11 2.65
N TYR A 81 9.53 5.65 3.16
CA TYR A 81 9.57 6.41 4.40
C TYR A 81 9.97 5.53 5.60
N SER A 82 9.41 4.32 5.68
CA SER A 82 9.77 3.33 6.70
C SER A 82 11.22 2.86 6.56
N ALA A 83 11.70 2.66 5.33
CA ALA A 83 13.09 2.30 5.06
C ALA A 83 14.05 3.39 5.49
N PHE A 84 13.71 4.67 5.24
CA PHE A 84 14.49 5.80 5.70
C PHE A 84 14.62 5.78 7.22
N ILE A 85 13.51 5.65 7.95
CA ILE A 85 13.53 5.54 9.42
C ILE A 85 14.42 4.38 9.87
N ALA A 86 14.22 3.19 9.29
CA ALA A 86 14.95 1.97 9.67
C ALA A 86 16.47 2.03 9.41
N VAL A 87 16.91 2.80 8.40
CA VAL A 87 18.35 2.97 8.10
C VAL A 87 18.95 4.10 8.95
N THR A 88 18.17 5.10 9.34
CA THR A 88 18.65 6.22 10.17
C THR A 88 18.65 5.91 11.67
N ASP A 89 17.82 4.98 12.12
CA ASP A 89 17.71 4.63 13.53
C ASP A 89 18.83 3.65 13.95
N PRO A 90 19.72 4.03 14.88
CA PRO A 90 20.83 3.18 15.32
C PRO A 90 20.38 1.93 16.09
N TYR A 91 19.15 1.89 16.60
CA TYR A 91 18.64 0.77 17.40
C TYR A 91 17.82 -0.24 16.59
N THR A 92 17.55 0.01 15.31
CA THR A 92 16.68 -0.86 14.49
C THR A 92 17.17 -2.30 14.43
N GLY A 93 18.48 -2.54 14.32
CA GLY A 93 19.06 -3.88 14.34
C GLY A 93 18.82 -4.62 15.66
N ALA A 94 19.12 -3.97 16.79
CA ALA A 94 18.91 -4.54 18.12
C ALA A 94 17.43 -4.80 18.42
N ASN A 95 16.55 -3.89 17.99
CA ASN A 95 15.10 -4.04 18.12
C ASN A 95 14.59 -5.24 17.32
N LEU A 96 15.01 -5.40 16.07
CA LEU A 96 14.65 -6.55 15.23
C LEU A 96 15.18 -7.87 15.83
N GLN A 97 16.41 -7.88 16.34
CA GLN A 97 16.99 -9.05 16.98
C GLN A 97 16.18 -9.47 18.21
N GLY A 98 15.81 -8.53 19.07
CA GLY A 98 14.99 -8.79 20.25
C GLY A 98 13.57 -9.25 19.92
N MET A 99 12.92 -8.60 18.95
CA MET A 99 11.55 -8.94 18.54
C MET A 99 11.44 -10.34 17.92
N LEU A 100 12.44 -10.76 17.15
CA LEU A 100 12.45 -12.05 16.45
C LEU A 100 13.25 -13.13 17.21
N ASN A 101 13.77 -12.80 18.39
CA ASN A 101 14.59 -13.67 19.23
C ASN A 101 15.74 -14.35 18.45
N LEU A 102 16.44 -13.56 17.63
CA LEU A 102 17.48 -14.07 16.73
C LEU A 102 18.80 -14.28 17.49
N GLY A 103 19.40 -15.46 17.32
CA GLY A 103 20.71 -15.80 17.90
C GLY A 103 21.91 -15.15 17.22
N PHE A 104 21.70 -14.26 16.25
CA PHE A 104 22.73 -13.56 15.48
C PHE A 104 22.49 -12.04 15.51
N GLU A 105 23.56 -11.27 15.37
CA GLU A 105 23.49 -9.81 15.33
C GLU A 105 22.92 -9.33 13.99
N VAL A 106 21.88 -8.50 14.05
CA VAL A 106 21.24 -7.93 12.86
C VAL A 106 22.05 -6.75 12.37
N THR A 107 22.90 -6.99 11.36
CA THR A 107 23.74 -5.96 10.73
C THR A 107 22.97 -5.06 9.76
N ASN A 108 23.52 -3.89 9.44
CA ASN A 108 22.96 -2.97 8.45
C ASN A 108 22.69 -3.62 7.07
N THR A 109 23.52 -4.59 6.68
CA THR A 109 23.31 -5.38 5.46
C THR A 109 22.01 -6.18 5.52
N ILE A 110 21.74 -6.83 6.66
CA ILE A 110 20.52 -7.61 6.87
C ILE A 110 19.29 -6.69 6.87
N ILE A 111 19.39 -5.53 7.51
CA ILE A 111 18.33 -4.51 7.49
C ILE A 111 17.99 -4.10 6.04
N CYS A 112 19.00 -3.80 5.22
CA CYS A 112 18.80 -3.45 3.82
C CYS A 112 18.16 -4.59 3.00
N LEU A 113 18.61 -5.84 3.21
CA LEU A 113 18.02 -6.99 2.52
C LEU A 113 16.55 -7.19 2.91
N VAL A 114 16.22 -7.09 4.20
CA VAL A 114 14.83 -7.19 4.69
C VAL A 114 13.97 -6.07 4.11
N ILE A 115 14.48 -4.84 4.02
CA ILE A 115 13.76 -3.72 3.40
C ILE A 115 13.50 -4.00 1.92
N ILE A 116 14.51 -4.41 1.16
CA ILE A 116 14.39 -4.65 -0.29
C ILE A 116 13.44 -5.82 -0.57
N PHE A 117 13.71 -6.98 0.02
CA PHE A 117 12.92 -8.18 -0.23
C PHE A 117 11.54 -8.12 0.43
N GLY A 118 11.46 -7.59 1.65
CA GLY A 118 10.19 -7.40 2.36
C GLY A 118 9.31 -6.36 1.69
N GLY A 119 9.87 -5.20 1.31
CA GLY A 119 9.13 -4.15 0.61
C GLY A 119 8.66 -4.59 -0.78
N ALA A 120 9.54 -5.21 -1.57
CA ALA A 120 9.15 -5.76 -2.88
C ALA A 120 8.10 -6.87 -2.75
N GLY A 121 8.27 -7.77 -1.77
CA GLY A 121 7.31 -8.82 -1.47
C GLY A 121 5.94 -8.27 -1.06
N LEU A 122 5.91 -7.24 -0.22
CA LEU A 122 4.68 -6.57 0.22
C LEU A 122 3.95 -5.89 -0.94
N LEU A 123 4.67 -5.17 -1.81
CA LEU A 123 4.12 -4.56 -3.01
C LEU A 123 3.52 -5.59 -3.97
N LEU A 124 4.25 -6.68 -4.22
CA LEU A 124 3.78 -7.76 -5.08
C LEU A 124 2.54 -8.43 -4.48
N LEU A 125 2.57 -8.75 -3.19
CA LEU A 125 1.46 -9.39 -2.50
C LEU A 125 0.21 -8.50 -2.52
N GLN A 126 0.34 -7.21 -2.20
CA GLN A 126 -0.75 -6.24 -2.27
C GLN A 126 -1.36 -6.20 -3.68
N TYR A 127 -0.52 -6.08 -4.70
CA TYR A 127 -0.96 -6.01 -6.10
C TYR A 127 -1.72 -7.27 -6.52
N LEU A 128 -1.20 -8.46 -6.20
CA LEU A 128 -1.83 -9.74 -6.52
C LEU A 128 -3.13 -9.97 -5.76
N LEU A 129 -3.18 -9.63 -4.47
CA LEU A 129 -4.38 -9.77 -3.64
C LEU A 129 -5.51 -8.88 -4.16
N LEU A 130 -5.22 -7.64 -4.52
CA LEU A 130 -6.22 -6.71 -5.05
C LEU A 130 -6.79 -7.22 -6.38
N LEU A 131 -5.94 -7.67 -7.30
CA LEU A 131 -6.37 -8.25 -8.58
C LEU A 131 -7.20 -9.52 -8.40
N LYS A 132 -6.73 -10.47 -7.56
CA LYS A 132 -7.46 -11.72 -7.29
C LYS A 132 -8.80 -11.44 -6.62
N ALA A 133 -8.83 -10.58 -5.62
CA ALA A 133 -10.06 -10.24 -4.90
C ALA A 133 -11.12 -9.62 -5.83
N GLY A 134 -10.72 -8.66 -6.67
CA GLY A 134 -11.66 -8.06 -7.61
C GLY A 134 -12.08 -9.01 -8.73
N ARG A 135 -11.20 -9.89 -9.20
CA ARG A 135 -11.56 -10.94 -10.17
C ARG A 135 -12.59 -11.90 -9.59
N ILE A 136 -12.36 -12.41 -8.38
CA ILE A 136 -13.30 -13.31 -7.70
C ILE A 136 -14.65 -12.61 -7.52
N ALA A 137 -14.66 -11.34 -7.12
CA ALA A 137 -15.90 -10.58 -6.95
C ALA A 137 -16.65 -10.35 -8.28
N TYR A 138 -15.92 -10.16 -9.38
CA TYR A 138 -16.50 -10.06 -10.72
C TYR A 138 -17.03 -11.43 -11.19
N GLU A 139 -16.32 -12.53 -11.00
CA GLU A 139 -16.73 -13.85 -11.51
C GLU A 139 -17.89 -14.46 -10.67
N LYS A 140 -17.86 -14.37 -9.33
CA LYS A 140 -18.80 -15.11 -8.44
C LYS A 140 -20.25 -14.63 -8.39
N ILE A 141 -20.62 -13.50 -8.96
CA ILE A 141 -22.05 -13.10 -9.01
C ILE A 141 -22.74 -13.92 -10.10
N ASN A 142 -23.22 -15.12 -9.76
CA ASN A 142 -24.29 -15.76 -10.52
C ASN A 142 -25.60 -15.24 -9.95
N TRP A 143 -26.48 -14.74 -10.82
CA TRP A 143 -27.89 -14.55 -10.51
C TRP A 143 -28.57 -15.92 -10.51
#